data_AF-G5AFU0-F1
#
_entry.id   AF-G5AFU0-F1
#
_cell.length_a   1.000
_cell.length_b   1.000
_cell.length_c   1.000
_cell.angle_alpha   90.00
_cell.angle_beta   90.00
_cell.angle_gamma   90.00
#
_symmetry.space_group_name_H-M   'P 1'
#
loop_
_entity.id
_entity.type
_entity.pdbx_description
1 polymer ?
#
loop_
_entity_poly.entity_id
_entity_poly.type
_entity_poly.pdbx_seq_one_letter_code
_entity_poly.pdbx_strand_id
1 'polypeptide(L)'
;MLLDVLFPDAFSQIFWMIFMAVTVIPVCMIPTLKEASSVALVGCLGTLIADIVGVSILEWEMRGHPSIPTPDTSLHQVLTAFGNLALAYGAAVVIPDLQRQHSQPERMPRIITVSMGVGTVFFLAIAIAGYAAGGCQLSGNLLFSAVNTSDPYATSALGFIPNRGAVIMAYLFMHVHIVIAFSTIVMPAFFMAERFLLGMHKDKPSMDQEQGVVVKYEDEFAEYRGKLNMLRYIVLRLCILALLVVASIFLRDKFLDLVDFTGASAVTAGSLVLPLMFYLKIFWNKLPMYERAGSMLIIVVCTVLGVYVMIYAGKNLFNPDSSSATFPYCSEEFQSEPYYVRNSTSSA
;
A
#
# COMPACT_ATOMS: atom_id res chain seq x y z
N MET A 1 1.42 -8.61 -13.36
CA MET A 1 2.35 -9.59 -12.74
C MET A 1 1.61 -10.66 -11.95
N LEU A 2 0.67 -10.32 -11.06
CA LEU A 2 -0.03 -11.34 -10.25
C LEU A 2 -0.73 -12.44 -11.07
N LEU A 3 -1.57 -12.10 -12.05
CA LEU A 3 -2.25 -13.10 -12.89
C LEU A 3 -1.33 -13.79 -13.90
N ASP A 4 -0.19 -13.17 -14.22
CA ASP A 4 0.83 -13.73 -15.12
C ASP A 4 1.53 -14.93 -14.47
N VAL A 5 1.82 -14.81 -13.17
CA VAL A 5 2.34 -15.90 -12.34
C VAL A 5 1.31 -17.03 -12.16
N LEU A 6 0.02 -16.66 -12.09
CA LEU A 6 -1.07 -17.60 -11.87
C LEU A 6 -1.41 -18.42 -13.13
N PHE A 7 -1.39 -17.77 -14.29
CA PHE A 7 -1.70 -18.34 -15.60
C PHE A 7 -0.59 -18.01 -16.59
N PRO A 8 0.59 -18.64 -16.44
CA PRO A 8 1.72 -18.38 -17.32
C PRO A 8 1.37 -18.74 -18.77
N ASP A 9 1.90 -17.95 -19.71
CA ASP A 9 1.73 -18.10 -21.17
C ASP A 9 0.28 -18.08 -21.70
N ALA A 10 -0.71 -17.75 -20.86
CA ALA A 10 -2.10 -17.72 -21.28
C ALA A 10 -2.48 -16.45 -22.06
N PHE A 11 -2.04 -15.27 -21.57
CA PHE A 11 -2.29 -13.97 -22.19
C PHE A 11 -1.10 -13.02 -21.98
N SER A 12 -1.05 -11.93 -22.74
CA SER A 12 0.00 -10.92 -22.57
C SER A 12 -0.12 -10.18 -21.22
N GLN A 13 1.01 -9.73 -20.69
CA GLN A 13 1.06 -8.95 -19.45
C GLN A 13 0.13 -7.72 -19.46
N ILE A 14 0.01 -7.05 -20.61
CA ILE A 14 -0.88 -5.89 -20.80
C ILE A 14 -2.34 -6.28 -20.67
N PHE A 15 -2.73 -7.41 -21.27
CA PHE A 15 -4.09 -7.93 -21.13
C PHE A 15 -4.42 -8.18 -19.65
N TRP A 16 -3.52 -8.82 -18.90
CA TRP A 16 -3.72 -9.07 -17.48
C TRP A 16 -3.83 -7.79 -16.65
N MET A 17 -3.07 -6.73 -16.97
CA MET A 17 -3.22 -5.43 -16.30
C MET A 17 -4.61 -4.82 -16.54
N ILE A 18 -5.12 -4.87 -17.77
CA ILE A 18 -6.46 -4.38 -18.10
C ILE A 18 -7.52 -5.22 -17.39
N PHE A 19 -7.38 -6.55 -17.39
CA PHE A 19 -8.32 -7.45 -16.72
C PHE A 19 -8.39 -7.17 -15.21
N MET A 20 -7.25 -6.99 -14.55
CA MET A 20 -7.19 -6.59 -13.13
C MET A 20 -7.86 -5.24 -12.89
N ALA A 21 -7.73 -4.28 -13.81
CA ALA A 21 -8.41 -3.00 -13.69
C ALA A 21 -9.93 -3.15 -13.79
N VAL A 22 -10.41 -4.08 -14.63
CA VAL A 22 -11.84 -4.38 -14.75
C VAL A 22 -12.38 -4.98 -13.45
N THR A 23 -11.63 -5.84 -12.75
CA THR A 23 -12.08 -6.41 -11.47
C THR A 23 -12.16 -5.37 -10.34
N VAL A 24 -11.48 -4.23 -10.48
CA VAL A 24 -11.53 -3.10 -9.54
C VAL A 24 -12.79 -2.23 -9.69
N ILE A 25 -13.39 -2.20 -10.90
CA ILE A 25 -14.54 -1.34 -11.22
C ILE A 25 -15.70 -1.53 -10.23
N PRO A 26 -16.20 -2.76 -9.95
CA PRO A 26 -17.37 -2.94 -9.09
C PRO A 26 -17.20 -2.34 -7.70
N VAL A 27 -16.01 -2.48 -7.11
CA VAL A 27 -15.74 -1.96 -5.76
C VAL A 27 -15.56 -0.44 -5.79
N CYS A 28 -14.95 0.11 -6.86
CA CYS A 28 -14.83 1.56 -7.04
C CYS A 28 -16.16 2.27 -7.31
N MET A 29 -17.21 1.53 -7.70
CA MET A 29 -18.55 2.10 -7.88
C MET A 29 -19.33 2.20 -6.57
N ILE A 30 -18.83 1.62 -5.47
CA ILE A 30 -19.44 1.84 -4.15
C ILE A 30 -19.24 3.33 -3.80
N PRO A 31 -20.30 4.09 -3.52
CA PRO A 31 -20.20 5.54 -3.41
C PRO A 31 -19.61 6.02 -2.08
N THR A 32 -19.65 5.20 -1.02
CA THR A 32 -19.24 5.61 0.34
C THR A 32 -18.41 4.54 1.07
N LEU A 33 -17.55 4.97 2.01
CA LEU A 33 -16.75 4.06 2.84
C LEU A 33 -17.60 3.28 3.83
N LYS A 34 -18.72 3.86 4.27
CA LYS A 34 -19.68 3.18 5.16
C LYS A 34 -20.29 1.95 4.51
N GLU A 35 -20.68 2.03 3.24
CA GLU A 35 -21.17 0.88 2.47
C GLU A 35 -20.06 -0.10 2.11
N ALA A 36 -18.84 0.41 1.89
CA ALA A 36 -17.67 -0.41 1.63
C ALA A 36 -17.13 -1.11 2.89
N SER A 37 -17.64 -0.84 4.08
CA SER A 37 -17.07 -1.34 5.35
C SER A 37 -17.05 -2.88 5.46
N SER A 38 -18.09 -3.56 4.98
CA SER A 38 -18.13 -5.03 4.94
C SER A 38 -17.13 -5.60 3.93
N VAL A 39 -17.00 -4.95 2.77
CA VAL A 39 -16.02 -5.31 1.74
C VAL A 39 -14.60 -5.08 2.26
N ALA A 40 -14.35 -3.98 2.97
CA ALA A 40 -13.06 -3.67 3.60
C ALA A 40 -12.63 -4.75 4.62
N LEU A 41 -13.58 -5.32 5.37
CA LEU A 41 -13.30 -6.47 6.25
C LEU A 41 -12.80 -7.69 5.47
N VAL A 42 -13.42 -8.00 4.33
CA VAL A 42 -12.99 -9.09 3.45
C VAL A 42 -11.59 -8.82 2.89
N GLY A 43 -11.29 -7.58 2.51
CA GLY A 43 -9.94 -7.18 2.10
C GLY A 43 -8.89 -7.36 3.21
N CYS A 44 -9.26 -7.05 4.46
CA CYS A 44 -8.40 -7.26 5.62
C CYS A 44 -8.14 -8.76 5.88
N LEU A 45 -9.18 -9.60 5.86
CA LEU A 45 -9.02 -11.06 5.97
C LEU A 45 -8.18 -11.62 4.82
N GLY A 46 -8.32 -11.05 3.62
CA GLY A 46 -7.52 -11.41 2.45
C GLY A 46 -6.02 -11.22 2.69
N THR A 47 -5.58 -10.06 3.17
CA THR A 47 -4.14 -9.85 3.46
C THR A 47 -3.66 -10.79 4.56
N LEU A 48 -4.41 -10.97 5.64
CA LEU A 48 -4.01 -11.86 6.73
C LEU A 48 -3.75 -13.29 6.22
N ILE A 49 -4.63 -13.82 5.37
CA ILE A 49 -4.46 -15.15 4.79
C ILE A 49 -3.29 -15.18 3.80
N ALA A 50 -3.17 -14.16 2.93
CA ALA A 50 -2.09 -14.07 1.96
C ALA A 50 -0.71 -14.05 2.63
N ASP A 51 -0.58 -13.26 3.71
CA ASP A 51 0.66 -13.11 4.47
C ASP A 51 1.01 -14.39 5.23
N ILE A 52 0.03 -15.04 5.89
CA ILE A 52 0.25 -16.33 6.57
C ILE A 52 0.74 -17.37 5.57
N VAL A 53 0.10 -17.49 4.41
CA VAL A 53 0.51 -18.45 3.37
C VAL A 53 1.87 -18.08 2.80
N GLY A 54 2.12 -16.82 2.48
CA GLY A 54 3.38 -16.33 1.92
C GLY A 54 4.58 -16.56 2.84
N VAL A 55 4.45 -16.21 4.12
CA VAL A 55 5.48 -16.46 5.13
C VAL A 55 5.66 -17.96 5.36
N SER A 56 4.57 -18.74 5.38
CA SER A 56 4.66 -20.20 5.54
C SER A 56 5.42 -20.87 4.39
N ILE A 57 5.23 -20.41 3.15
CA ILE A 57 6.02 -20.88 1.99
C ILE A 57 7.50 -20.60 2.23
N LEU A 58 7.83 -19.36 2.61
CA LEU A 58 9.22 -18.95 2.82
C LEU A 58 9.91 -19.79 3.91
N GLU A 59 9.31 -19.87 5.09
CA GLU A 59 9.85 -20.62 6.23
C GLU A 59 9.96 -22.12 5.92
N TRP A 60 8.96 -22.67 5.23
CA TRP A 60 8.98 -24.07 4.87
C TRP A 60 10.07 -24.40 3.86
N GLU A 61 10.23 -23.59 2.81
CA GLU A 61 11.22 -23.84 1.77
C GLU A 61 12.65 -23.56 2.25
N MET A 62 12.84 -22.53 3.05
CA MET A 62 14.16 -22.18 3.60
C MET A 62 14.59 -23.06 4.77
N ARG A 63 13.74 -23.95 5.32
CA ARG A 63 14.12 -24.80 6.46
C ARG A 63 15.49 -25.50 6.26
N GLY A 64 16.31 -25.48 7.31
CA GLY A 64 17.66 -26.04 7.28
C GLY A 64 18.71 -25.16 6.61
N HIS A 65 18.36 -23.91 6.26
CA HIS A 65 19.33 -22.92 5.79
C HIS A 65 20.44 -22.67 6.85
N PRO A 66 21.67 -22.34 6.43
CA PRO A 66 22.74 -21.91 7.33
C PRO A 66 22.43 -20.53 7.93
N SER A 67 23.35 -19.98 8.74
CA SER A 67 23.21 -18.62 9.27
C SER A 67 22.91 -17.61 8.15
N ILE A 68 21.85 -16.82 8.31
CA ILE A 68 21.42 -15.83 7.32
C ILE A 68 22.51 -14.81 7.02
N PRO A 69 22.63 -14.34 5.76
CA PRO A 69 23.52 -13.25 5.42
C PRO A 69 23.01 -11.94 6.02
N THR A 70 23.88 -11.24 6.75
CA THR A 70 23.57 -9.94 7.35
C THR A 70 23.69 -8.82 6.30
N PRO A 71 22.83 -7.79 6.36
CA PRO A 71 22.92 -6.67 5.43
C PRO A 71 24.14 -5.80 5.73
N ASP A 72 24.74 -5.23 4.68
CA ASP A 72 25.73 -4.15 4.82
C ASP A 72 24.99 -2.85 5.12
N THR A 73 24.70 -2.61 6.41
CA THR A 73 23.87 -1.50 6.86
C THR A 73 24.50 -0.17 6.49
N SER A 74 24.05 0.42 5.38
CA SER A 74 24.41 1.77 4.98
C SER A 74 23.36 2.76 5.47
N LEU A 75 23.79 4.00 5.73
CA LEU A 75 22.87 5.09 6.08
C LEU A 75 21.79 5.22 5.00
N HIS A 76 22.17 5.07 3.73
CA HIS A 76 21.26 5.08 2.59
C HIS A 76 20.11 4.06 2.71
N GLN A 77 20.42 2.79 3.01
CA GLN A 77 19.40 1.73 3.18
C GLN A 77 18.40 2.04 4.31
N VAL A 78 18.88 2.60 5.41
CA VAL A 78 18.02 2.98 6.53
C VAL A 78 17.07 4.10 6.13
N LEU A 79 17.55 5.08 5.34
CA LEU A 79 16.71 6.18 4.88
C LEU A 79 15.70 5.73 3.83
N THR A 80 16.05 4.84 2.90
CA THR A 80 15.10 4.38 1.87
C THR A 80 13.94 3.59 2.47
N ALA A 81 14.15 2.88 3.59
CA ALA A 81 13.07 2.24 4.33
C ALA A 81 11.98 3.21 4.81
N PHE A 82 12.30 4.50 4.99
CA PHE A 82 11.32 5.53 5.37
C PHE A 82 10.19 5.67 4.34
N GLY A 83 10.47 5.55 3.03
CA GLY A 83 9.46 5.67 1.97
C GLY A 83 8.40 4.57 2.09
N ASN A 84 8.83 3.31 2.09
CA ASN A 84 7.98 2.15 2.32
C ASN A 84 7.19 2.22 3.64
N LEU A 85 7.83 2.60 4.75
CA LEU A 85 7.14 2.72 6.04
C LEU A 85 6.12 3.87 6.05
N ALA A 86 6.45 5.02 5.45
CA ALA A 86 5.52 6.15 5.35
C ALA A 86 4.27 5.76 4.57
N LEU A 87 4.41 5.00 3.47
CA LEU A 87 3.27 4.49 2.71
C LEU A 87 2.47 3.47 3.53
N ALA A 88 3.13 2.54 4.22
CA ALA A 88 2.47 1.50 5.01
C ALA A 88 1.56 2.07 6.12
N TYR A 89 1.95 3.21 6.70
CA TYR A 89 1.18 3.93 7.73
C TYR A 89 0.36 5.11 7.19
N GLY A 90 0.20 5.23 5.86
CA GLY A 90 -0.48 6.33 5.16
C GLY A 90 -2.00 6.42 5.34
N ALA A 91 -2.55 6.07 6.50
CA ALA A 91 -3.98 6.06 6.76
C ALA A 91 -4.60 7.48 6.85
N ALA A 92 -3.80 8.52 7.06
CA ALA A 92 -4.34 9.86 7.31
C ALA A 92 -5.14 10.44 6.15
N VAL A 93 -4.91 9.97 4.92
CA VAL A 93 -5.68 10.38 3.73
C VAL A 93 -7.15 9.95 3.80
N VAL A 94 -7.47 8.85 4.51
CA VAL A 94 -8.84 8.35 4.66
C VAL A 94 -9.48 8.74 5.99
N ILE A 95 -8.71 9.22 6.97
CA ILE A 95 -9.22 9.56 8.31
C ILE A 95 -10.35 10.59 8.27
N PRO A 96 -10.28 11.70 7.51
CA PRO A 96 -11.36 12.69 7.48
C PRO A 96 -12.68 12.09 6.99
N ASP A 97 -12.65 11.29 5.91
CA ASP A 97 -13.84 10.63 5.38
C ASP A 97 -14.38 9.56 6.33
N LEU A 98 -13.50 8.79 6.96
CA LEU A 98 -13.89 7.83 7.99
C LEU A 98 -14.56 8.56 9.17
N GLN A 99 -13.99 9.66 9.66
CA GLN A 99 -14.57 10.45 10.76
C GLN A 99 -15.94 10.99 10.39
N ARG A 100 -16.09 11.52 9.17
CA ARG A 100 -17.34 12.09 8.66
C ARG A 100 -18.45 11.04 8.53
N GLN A 101 -18.10 9.82 8.13
CA GLN A 101 -19.06 8.72 7.92
C GLN A 101 -19.23 7.81 9.15
N HIS A 102 -18.45 8.02 10.21
CA HIS A 102 -18.50 7.22 11.42
C HIS A 102 -19.75 7.55 12.24
N SER A 103 -20.44 6.53 12.75
CA SER A 103 -21.64 6.73 13.58
C SER A 103 -21.35 7.49 14.90
N GLN A 104 -20.11 7.45 15.39
CA GLN A 104 -19.68 8.08 16.65
C GLN A 104 -18.26 8.67 16.53
N PRO A 105 -18.08 9.85 15.90
CA PRO A 105 -16.76 10.37 15.54
C PRO A 105 -15.82 10.57 16.74
N GLU A 106 -16.36 10.81 17.93
CA GLU A 106 -15.59 10.94 19.18
C GLU A 106 -14.73 9.69 19.52
N ARG A 107 -15.11 8.52 19.02
CA ARG A 107 -14.37 7.27 19.27
C ARG A 107 -13.22 7.03 18.28
N MET A 108 -13.11 7.83 17.21
CA MET A 108 -12.12 7.63 16.15
C MET A 108 -10.66 7.60 16.63
N PRO A 109 -10.20 8.45 17.57
CA PRO A 109 -8.83 8.36 18.08
C PRO A 109 -8.49 6.99 18.68
N ARG A 110 -9.44 6.37 19.38
CA ARG A 110 -9.28 5.04 19.98
C ARG A 110 -9.20 3.96 18.91
N ILE A 111 -10.08 4.03 17.91
CA ILE A 111 -10.13 3.07 16.81
C ILE A 111 -8.81 3.10 16.04
N ILE A 112 -8.32 4.30 15.70
CA ILE A 112 -7.04 4.48 14.99
C ILE A 112 -5.88 3.93 15.81
N THR A 113 -5.82 4.23 17.12
CA THR A 113 -4.74 3.74 17.99
C THR A 113 -4.72 2.22 18.04
N VAL A 114 -5.88 1.58 18.21
CA VAL A 114 -5.99 0.12 18.25
C VAL A 114 -5.65 -0.50 16.90
N SER A 115 -6.18 0.02 15.79
CA SER A 115 -5.95 -0.55 14.46
C SER A 115 -4.50 -0.40 14.00
N MET A 116 -3.89 0.77 14.18
CA MET A 116 -2.47 0.99 13.86
C MET A 116 -1.56 0.16 14.78
N GLY A 117 -1.93 -0.01 16.06
CA GLY A 117 -1.22 -0.88 16.99
C GLY A 117 -1.23 -2.35 16.54
N VAL A 118 -2.40 -2.88 16.20
CA VAL A 118 -2.54 -4.25 15.67
C VAL A 118 -1.77 -4.42 14.36
N GLY A 119 -1.89 -3.47 13.43
CA GLY A 119 -1.13 -3.48 12.17
C GLY A 119 0.39 -3.48 12.40
N THR A 120 0.88 -2.72 13.38
CA THR A 120 2.31 -2.67 13.72
C THR A 120 2.82 -4.01 14.24
N VAL A 121 2.07 -4.67 15.14
CA VAL A 121 2.43 -6.01 15.64
C VAL A 121 2.49 -7.02 14.50
N PHE A 122 1.54 -6.93 13.57
CA PHE A 122 1.48 -7.82 12.42
C PHE A 122 2.63 -7.60 11.43
N PHE A 123 2.91 -6.34 11.06
CA PHE A 123 4.07 -5.99 10.24
C PHE A 123 5.38 -6.43 10.88
N LEU A 124 5.53 -6.25 12.19
CA LEU A 124 6.73 -6.69 12.90
C LEU A 124 6.87 -8.22 12.86
N ALA A 125 5.79 -8.96 13.05
CA ALA A 125 5.81 -10.43 12.98
C ALA A 125 6.23 -10.93 11.60
N ILE A 126 5.66 -10.37 10.52
CA ILE A 126 6.03 -10.73 9.14
C ILE A 126 7.47 -10.33 8.84
N ALA A 127 7.90 -9.14 9.26
CA ALA A 127 9.26 -8.66 9.04
C ALA A 127 10.29 -9.57 9.73
N ILE A 128 10.03 -9.98 10.98
CA ILE A 128 10.93 -10.89 11.72
C ILE A 128 10.98 -12.26 11.05
N ALA A 129 9.84 -12.85 10.71
CA ALA A 129 9.82 -14.16 10.03
C ALA A 129 10.51 -14.09 8.66
N GLY A 130 10.15 -13.10 7.85
CA GLY A 130 10.79 -12.86 6.54
C GLY A 130 12.30 -12.70 6.64
N TYR A 131 12.77 -11.90 7.60
CA TYR A 131 14.21 -11.70 7.82
C TYR A 131 14.92 -12.94 8.35
N ALA A 132 14.27 -13.71 9.24
CA ALA A 132 14.84 -14.95 9.79
C ALA A 132 15.12 -16.00 8.72
N ALA A 133 14.34 -16.04 7.64
CA ALA A 133 14.52 -16.95 6.52
C ALA A 133 15.34 -16.36 5.36
N GLY A 134 15.13 -15.10 4.99
CA GLY A 134 15.74 -14.48 3.80
C GLY A 134 16.96 -13.61 4.04
N GLY A 135 17.17 -13.10 5.26
CA GLY A 135 18.22 -12.13 5.56
C GLY A 135 18.21 -10.92 4.62
N CYS A 136 19.39 -10.49 4.19
CA CYS A 136 19.55 -9.38 3.22
C CYS A 136 19.09 -9.71 1.78
N GLN A 137 18.83 -10.98 1.45
CA GLN A 137 18.40 -11.40 0.11
C GLN A 137 16.89 -11.24 -0.12
N LEU A 138 16.14 -10.84 0.91
CA LEU A 138 14.72 -10.55 0.79
C LEU A 138 14.50 -9.21 0.07
N SER A 139 13.67 -9.21 -0.98
CA SER A 139 13.27 -7.98 -1.65
C SER A 139 12.16 -7.25 -0.88
N GLY A 140 11.89 -5.99 -1.23
CA GLY A 140 10.79 -5.21 -0.65
C GLY A 140 9.39 -5.81 -0.90
N ASN A 141 9.28 -6.85 -1.75
CA ASN A 141 8.05 -7.61 -1.94
C ASN A 141 8.32 -9.11 -1.74
N LEU A 142 7.78 -9.66 -0.66
CA LEU A 142 7.95 -11.07 -0.29
C LEU A 142 7.63 -12.05 -1.43
N LEU A 143 6.53 -11.80 -2.16
CA LEU A 143 6.07 -12.69 -3.23
C LEU A 143 7.04 -12.66 -4.44
N PHE A 144 7.71 -11.54 -4.69
CA PHE A 144 8.73 -11.43 -5.76
C PHE A 144 10.00 -12.20 -5.41
N SER A 145 10.31 -12.36 -4.12
CA SER A 145 11.45 -13.18 -3.68
C SER A 145 11.11 -14.67 -3.64
N ALA A 146 9.88 -15.03 -3.28
CA ALA A 146 9.44 -16.41 -3.13
C ALA A 146 9.11 -17.10 -4.48
N VAL A 147 8.73 -16.34 -5.50
CA VAL A 147 8.30 -16.88 -6.81
C VAL A 147 9.00 -16.12 -7.93
N ASN A 148 9.48 -16.84 -8.93
CA ASN A 148 9.97 -16.22 -10.16
C ASN A 148 8.79 -15.67 -10.97
N THR A 149 8.74 -14.35 -11.14
CA THR A 149 7.62 -13.67 -11.79
C THR A 149 7.56 -13.85 -13.30
N SER A 150 8.66 -14.27 -13.94
CA SER A 150 8.75 -14.49 -15.38
C SER A 150 8.48 -15.94 -15.75
N ASP A 151 9.03 -16.89 -14.99
CA ASP A 151 8.70 -18.30 -15.11
C ASP A 151 8.40 -18.90 -13.73
N PRO A 152 7.13 -19.08 -13.37
CA PRO A 152 6.75 -19.57 -12.06
C PRO A 152 6.96 -21.09 -11.87
N TYR A 153 7.49 -21.81 -12.86
CA TYR A 153 8.02 -23.17 -12.71
C TYR A 153 9.53 -23.22 -12.49
N ALA A 154 10.24 -22.11 -12.72
CA ALA A 154 11.67 -21.99 -12.46
C ALA A 154 11.95 -21.69 -10.99
N THR A 155 13.23 -21.80 -10.61
CA THR A 155 13.71 -21.43 -9.28
C THR A 155 13.45 -19.94 -9.02
N SER A 156 12.96 -19.64 -7.82
CA SER A 156 12.82 -18.29 -7.31
C SER A 156 14.17 -17.60 -7.15
N ALA A 157 14.16 -16.29 -6.91
CA ALA A 157 15.39 -15.55 -6.59
C ALA A 157 16.11 -16.19 -5.37
N LEU A 158 15.36 -16.72 -4.42
CA LEU A 158 15.88 -17.37 -3.21
C LEU A 158 16.29 -18.85 -3.41
N GLY A 159 16.34 -19.36 -4.64
CA GLY A 159 16.93 -20.68 -4.92
C GLY A 159 16.03 -21.88 -4.57
N PHE A 160 14.71 -21.74 -4.61
CA PHE A 160 13.77 -22.86 -4.44
C PHE A 160 12.60 -22.79 -5.41
N ILE A 161 11.87 -23.90 -5.57
CA ILE A 161 10.61 -23.94 -6.32
C ILE A 161 9.47 -24.19 -5.31
N PRO A 162 8.61 -23.19 -5.04
CA PRO A 162 7.57 -23.32 -4.04
C PRO A 162 6.41 -24.21 -4.51
N ASN A 163 5.65 -24.74 -3.55
CA ASN A 163 4.40 -25.44 -3.86
C ASN A 163 3.41 -24.52 -4.61
N ARG A 164 3.00 -24.94 -5.82
CA ARG A 164 2.10 -24.17 -6.68
C ARG A 164 0.76 -23.84 -6.02
N GLY A 165 0.15 -24.77 -5.30
CA GLY A 165 -1.13 -24.55 -4.62
C GLY A 165 -1.05 -23.43 -3.59
N ALA A 166 0.02 -23.40 -2.80
CA ALA A 166 0.25 -22.35 -1.81
C ALA A 166 0.47 -20.98 -2.46
N VAL A 167 1.25 -20.92 -3.55
CA VAL A 167 1.46 -19.69 -4.33
C VAL A 167 0.14 -19.17 -4.90
N ILE A 168 -0.67 -20.04 -5.51
CA ILE A 168 -1.99 -19.68 -6.06
C ILE A 168 -2.86 -19.04 -4.97
N MET A 169 -2.92 -19.65 -3.79
CA MET A 169 -3.70 -19.15 -2.67
C MET A 169 -3.22 -17.76 -2.21
N ALA A 170 -1.91 -17.59 -2.00
CA ALA A 170 -1.34 -16.30 -1.59
C ALA A 170 -1.65 -15.19 -2.61
N TYR A 171 -1.48 -15.49 -3.90
CA TYR A 171 -1.73 -14.53 -4.99
C TYR A 171 -3.23 -14.18 -5.10
N LEU A 172 -4.15 -15.15 -4.99
CA LEU A 172 -5.59 -14.89 -5.05
C LEU A 172 -6.07 -14.03 -3.89
N PHE A 173 -5.64 -14.31 -2.67
CA PHE A 173 -6.00 -13.49 -1.50
C PHE A 173 -5.37 -12.09 -1.56
N MET A 174 -4.13 -11.97 -2.04
CA MET A 174 -3.51 -10.68 -2.29
C MET A 174 -4.26 -9.90 -3.38
N HIS A 175 -4.75 -10.57 -4.43
CA HIS A 175 -5.58 -9.92 -5.44
C HIS A 175 -6.86 -9.33 -4.84
N VAL A 176 -7.58 -10.12 -4.03
CA VAL A 176 -8.78 -9.66 -3.31
C VAL A 176 -8.45 -8.46 -2.43
N HIS A 177 -7.36 -8.51 -1.66
CA HIS A 177 -6.90 -7.40 -0.84
C HIS A 177 -6.64 -6.14 -1.67
N ILE A 178 -5.84 -6.23 -2.74
CA ILE A 178 -5.47 -5.08 -3.58
C ILE A 178 -6.71 -4.44 -4.21
N VAL A 179 -7.64 -5.24 -4.74
CA VAL A 179 -8.87 -4.73 -5.37
C VAL A 179 -9.71 -3.90 -4.40
N ILE A 180 -9.79 -4.34 -3.14
CA ILE A 180 -10.58 -3.69 -2.09
C ILE A 180 -9.84 -2.50 -1.46
N ALA A 181 -8.53 -2.64 -1.24
CA ALA A 181 -7.70 -1.58 -0.70
C ALA A 181 -7.64 -0.39 -1.67
N PHE A 182 -7.55 -0.65 -2.98
CA PHE A 182 -7.53 0.39 -4.00
C PHE A 182 -8.76 1.29 -3.93
N SER A 183 -9.97 0.72 -3.87
CA SER A 183 -11.20 1.52 -3.82
C SER A 183 -11.26 2.39 -2.56
N THR A 184 -10.78 1.86 -1.42
CA THR A 184 -10.75 2.55 -0.13
C THR A 184 -9.80 3.75 -0.17
N ILE A 185 -8.61 3.59 -0.74
CA ILE A 185 -7.59 4.64 -0.83
C ILE A 185 -7.96 5.72 -1.85
N VAL A 186 -8.62 5.35 -2.95
CA VAL A 186 -8.97 6.30 -4.03
C VAL A 186 -10.27 7.04 -3.72
N MET A 187 -11.09 6.58 -2.77
CA MET A 187 -12.37 7.23 -2.41
C MET A 187 -12.25 8.74 -2.12
N PRO A 188 -11.29 9.24 -1.31
CA PRO A 188 -11.15 10.69 -1.08
C PRO A 188 -10.84 11.46 -2.38
N ALA A 189 -10.04 10.86 -3.27
CA ALA A 189 -9.73 11.45 -4.56
C ALA A 189 -10.95 11.49 -5.49
N PHE A 190 -11.78 10.44 -5.51
CA PHE A 190 -13.06 10.45 -6.22
C PHE A 190 -14.00 11.51 -5.67
N PHE A 191 -14.15 11.59 -4.35
CA PHE A 191 -15.00 12.60 -3.70
C PHE A 191 -14.56 14.02 -4.08
N MET A 192 -13.26 14.30 -4.04
CA MET A 192 -12.71 15.61 -4.44
C MET A 192 -12.90 15.87 -5.94
N ALA A 193 -12.65 14.89 -6.81
CA ALA A 193 -12.86 15.03 -8.25
C ALA A 193 -14.33 15.29 -8.60
N GLU A 194 -15.26 14.59 -7.96
CA GLU A 194 -16.70 14.81 -8.11
C GLU A 194 -17.12 16.22 -7.63
N ARG A 195 -16.56 16.68 -6.51
CA ARG A 195 -16.80 18.03 -6.01
C ARG A 195 -16.29 19.10 -6.96
N PHE A 196 -15.09 18.95 -7.52
CA PHE A 196 -14.50 19.94 -8.42
C PHE A 196 -15.07 19.92 -9.84
N LEU A 197 -15.30 18.74 -10.43
CA LEU A 197 -15.68 18.60 -11.84
C LEU A 197 -17.19 18.52 -12.05
N LEU A 198 -17.92 17.88 -11.14
CA LEU A 198 -19.38 17.71 -11.25
C LEU A 198 -20.14 18.70 -10.36
N GLY A 199 -19.45 19.36 -9.43
CA GLY A 199 -20.07 20.28 -8.47
C GLY A 199 -20.94 19.57 -7.43
N MET A 200 -20.75 18.26 -7.23
CA MET A 200 -21.40 17.46 -6.20
C MET A 200 -20.81 17.79 -4.81
N HIS A 201 -21.41 17.30 -3.73
CA HIS A 201 -20.84 17.42 -2.36
C HIS A 201 -20.59 18.86 -1.90
N LYS A 202 -21.37 19.81 -2.42
CA LYS A 202 -21.33 21.20 -1.95
C LYS A 202 -22.00 21.27 -0.59
N ASP A 203 -21.37 21.97 0.35
CA ASP A 203 -21.87 22.17 1.69
C ASP A 203 -23.24 22.87 1.60
N LYS A 204 -24.32 22.09 1.71
CA LYS A 204 -25.65 22.63 1.93
C LYS A 204 -25.77 22.86 3.44
N PRO A 205 -26.00 24.08 3.91
CA PRO A 205 -26.30 24.29 5.31
C PRO A 205 -27.70 23.70 5.57
N SER A 206 -27.77 22.47 6.07
CA SER A 206 -28.97 21.97 6.73
C SER A 206 -28.96 22.48 8.17
N MET A 207 -29.91 23.36 8.48
CA MET A 207 -30.15 23.81 9.85
C MET A 207 -30.91 22.70 10.59
N ASP A 208 -30.23 21.98 11.48
CA ASP A 208 -30.87 21.31 12.62
C ASP A 208 -30.54 22.11 13.89
N GLN A 209 -31.59 22.57 14.58
CA GLN A 209 -31.51 23.58 15.64
C GLN A 209 -31.10 23.01 17.02
N GLU A 210 -30.79 21.71 17.14
CA GLU A 210 -30.47 21.10 18.44
C GLU A 210 -29.18 20.27 18.50
N GLN A 211 -28.52 19.94 17.38
CA GLN A 211 -27.20 19.30 17.37
C GLN A 211 -26.37 19.87 16.22
N GLY A 212 -25.21 20.45 16.54
CA GLY A 212 -24.39 21.20 15.58
C GLY A 212 -24.09 20.43 14.29
N VAL A 213 -24.12 21.17 13.16
CA VAL A 213 -23.71 20.80 11.79
C VAL A 213 -23.33 19.32 11.62
N VAL A 214 -24.32 18.46 11.42
CA VAL A 214 -24.10 17.09 10.96
C VAL A 214 -24.48 17.04 9.48
N VAL A 215 -23.49 17.04 8.59
CA VAL A 215 -23.70 16.57 7.21
C VAL A 215 -24.09 15.10 7.33
N LYS A 216 -25.39 14.81 7.24
CA LYS A 216 -25.91 13.48 7.50
C LYS A 216 -25.52 12.59 6.32
N TYR A 217 -24.87 11.45 6.60
CA TYR A 217 -24.55 10.40 5.62
C TYR A 217 -25.68 10.13 4.59
N GLU A 218 -26.93 10.23 5.05
CA GLU A 218 -28.12 10.03 4.21
C GLU A 218 -28.24 11.05 3.07
N ASP A 219 -27.84 12.31 3.29
CA ASP A 219 -27.93 13.38 2.31
C ASP A 219 -26.89 13.22 1.20
N GLU A 220 -25.66 12.83 1.55
CA GLU A 220 -24.62 12.51 0.57
C GLU A 220 -24.99 11.29 -0.26
N PHE A 221 -25.48 10.23 0.40
CA PHE A 221 -25.91 9.03 -0.30
C PHE A 221 -27.10 9.30 -1.24
N ALA A 222 -28.00 10.22 -0.86
CA ALA A 222 -29.09 10.66 -1.71
C ALA A 222 -28.61 11.36 -2.99
N GLU A 223 -27.48 12.08 -2.95
CA GLU A 223 -26.93 12.78 -4.11
C GLU A 223 -26.49 11.83 -5.24
N TYR A 224 -26.05 10.62 -4.88
CA TYR A 224 -25.68 9.57 -5.83
C TYR A 224 -26.88 8.84 -6.47
N ARG A 225 -28.10 8.94 -5.92
CA ARG A 225 -29.28 8.23 -6.45
C ARG A 225 -29.90 8.87 -7.70
N GLY A 226 -29.65 10.15 -7.96
CA GLY A 226 -30.24 10.83 -9.13
C GLY A 226 -29.69 10.25 -10.44
N LYS A 227 -30.56 9.83 -11.39
CA LYS A 227 -30.12 9.18 -12.66
C LYS A 227 -29.03 9.94 -13.42
N LEU A 228 -29.12 11.27 -13.48
CA LEU A 228 -28.14 12.12 -14.15
C LEU A 228 -26.82 12.20 -13.38
N ASN A 229 -26.87 12.35 -12.06
CA ASN A 229 -25.69 12.34 -11.20
C ASN A 229 -25.00 10.97 -11.24
N MET A 230 -25.80 9.89 -11.27
CA MET A 230 -25.31 8.52 -11.39
C MET A 230 -24.47 8.32 -12.64
N LEU A 231 -24.97 8.72 -13.81
CA LEU A 231 -24.20 8.63 -15.05
C LEU A 231 -22.93 9.48 -15.00
N ARG A 232 -23.02 10.72 -14.47
CA ARG A 232 -21.89 11.64 -14.40
C ARG A 232 -20.76 11.12 -13.52
N TYR A 233 -21.05 10.63 -12.31
CA TYR A 233 -19.99 10.13 -11.42
C TYR A 233 -19.39 8.82 -11.93
N ILE A 234 -20.20 7.91 -12.48
CA ILE A 234 -19.70 6.64 -13.05
C ILE A 234 -18.70 6.93 -14.18
N VAL A 235 -19.07 7.81 -15.11
CA VAL A 235 -18.18 8.20 -16.22
C VAL A 235 -16.90 8.84 -15.69
N LEU A 236 -17.00 9.76 -14.72
CA LEU A 236 -15.82 10.39 -14.12
C LEU A 236 -14.88 9.36 -13.48
N ARG A 237 -15.41 8.46 -12.63
CA ARG A 237 -14.61 7.42 -11.98
C ARG A 237 -13.97 6.49 -12.99
N LEU A 238 -14.69 6.06 -14.04
CA LEU A 238 -14.13 5.25 -15.12
C LEU A 238 -13.01 5.97 -15.88
N CYS A 239 -13.13 7.28 -16.13
CA CYS A 239 -12.07 8.07 -16.74
C CYS A 239 -10.81 8.11 -15.86
N ILE A 240 -10.97 8.33 -14.55
CA ILE A 240 -9.85 8.33 -13.60
C ILE A 240 -9.19 6.94 -13.57
N LEU A 241 -9.98 5.86 -13.49
CA LEU A 241 -9.46 4.50 -13.54
C LEU A 241 -8.69 4.23 -14.83
N ALA A 242 -9.21 4.63 -15.99
CA ALA A 242 -8.53 4.46 -17.27
C ALA A 242 -7.16 5.18 -17.28
N LEU A 243 -7.08 6.41 -16.75
CA LEU A 243 -5.81 7.14 -16.64
C LEU A 243 -4.82 6.43 -15.72
N LEU A 244 -5.28 5.90 -14.59
CA LEU A 244 -4.44 5.14 -13.64
C LEU A 244 -3.93 3.83 -14.26
N VAL A 245 -4.72 3.15 -15.09
CA VAL A 245 -4.29 1.96 -15.84
C VAL A 245 -3.20 2.31 -16.84
N VAL A 246 -3.36 3.40 -17.59
CA VAL A 246 -2.35 3.86 -18.54
C VAL A 246 -1.04 4.16 -17.80
N ALA A 247 -1.09 4.89 -16.67
CA ALA A 247 0.09 5.15 -15.85
C ALA A 247 0.74 3.85 -15.33
N SER A 248 -0.08 2.87 -14.91
CA SER A 248 0.40 1.57 -14.42
C SER A 248 1.12 0.77 -15.51
N ILE A 249 0.70 0.85 -16.77
CA ILE A 249 1.36 0.17 -17.89
C ILE A 249 2.79 0.70 -18.09
N PHE A 250 2.99 2.02 -17.94
CA PHE A 250 4.30 2.66 -18.09
C PHE A 250 5.23 2.42 -16.90
N LEU A 251 4.69 2.28 -15.69
CA LEU A 251 5.47 2.20 -14.46
C LEU A 251 5.59 0.77 -13.89
N ARG A 252 5.08 -0.25 -14.59
CA ARG A 252 4.97 -1.63 -14.09
C ARG A 252 6.29 -2.26 -13.61
N ASP A 253 7.39 -1.97 -14.29
CA ASP A 253 8.69 -2.61 -14.03
C ASP A 253 9.48 -1.91 -12.91
N LYS A 254 8.94 -0.81 -12.37
CA LYS A 254 9.58 0.04 -11.35
C LYS A 254 8.72 0.18 -10.10
N PHE A 255 8.01 -0.89 -9.76
CA PHE A 255 7.03 -0.88 -8.68
C PHE A 255 7.65 -0.46 -7.34
N LEU A 256 8.81 -1.01 -6.97
CA LEU A 256 9.46 -0.69 -5.68
C LEU A 256 9.86 0.79 -5.61
N ASP A 257 10.48 1.34 -6.66
CA ASP A 257 10.82 2.76 -6.73
C ASP A 257 9.57 3.66 -6.70
N LEU A 258 8.47 3.24 -7.33
CA LEU A 258 7.20 3.98 -7.32
C LEU A 258 6.58 4.03 -5.92
N VAL A 259 6.63 2.91 -5.19
CA VAL A 259 6.15 2.80 -3.80
C VAL A 259 6.96 3.74 -2.91
N ASP A 260 8.29 3.67 -2.98
CA ASP A 260 9.19 4.53 -2.20
C ASP A 260 9.00 6.01 -2.54
N PHE A 261 8.91 6.34 -3.82
CA PHE A 261 8.64 7.70 -4.28
C PHE A 261 7.31 8.24 -3.75
N THR A 262 6.25 7.43 -3.82
CA THR A 262 4.90 7.84 -3.38
C THR A 262 4.83 8.03 -1.87
N GLY A 263 5.44 7.12 -1.10
CA GLY A 263 5.51 7.21 0.36
C GLY A 263 6.31 8.43 0.83
N ALA A 264 7.49 8.65 0.25
CA ALA A 264 8.36 9.76 0.60
C ALA A 264 7.82 11.14 0.18
N SER A 265 6.95 11.19 -0.83
CA SER A 265 6.37 12.44 -1.35
C SER A 265 4.97 12.71 -0.78
N ALA A 266 3.93 12.31 -1.52
CA ALA A 266 2.54 12.67 -1.26
C ALA A 266 2.06 12.21 0.12
N VAL A 267 2.46 11.00 0.56
CA VAL A 267 2.05 10.47 1.85
C VAL A 267 2.75 11.20 3.00
N THR A 268 4.08 11.39 2.91
CA THR A 268 4.82 12.17 3.92
C THR A 268 4.27 13.59 4.03
N ALA A 269 4.02 14.26 2.90
CA ALA A 269 3.44 15.60 2.91
C ALA A 269 2.02 15.63 3.49
N GLY A 270 1.13 14.77 2.98
CA GLY A 270 -0.30 14.75 3.32
C GLY A 270 -0.63 14.18 4.69
N SER A 271 0.17 13.21 5.17
CA SER A 271 -0.12 12.44 6.38
C SER A 271 0.74 12.83 7.58
N LEU A 272 1.91 13.45 7.37
CA LEU A 272 2.81 13.84 8.45
C LEU A 272 2.99 15.36 8.51
N VAL A 273 3.48 15.97 7.43
CA VAL A 273 3.87 17.39 7.44
C VAL A 273 2.66 18.32 7.56
N LEU A 274 1.68 18.21 6.65
CA LEU A 274 0.53 19.11 6.64
C LEU A 274 -0.32 19.05 7.92
N PRO A 275 -0.69 17.87 8.45
CA PRO A 275 -1.45 17.80 9.70
C PRO A 275 -0.72 18.44 10.89
N LEU A 276 0.59 18.19 11.03
CA LEU A 276 1.39 18.79 12.11
C LEU A 276 1.57 20.30 11.94
N MET A 277 1.73 20.78 10.70
CA MET A 277 1.78 22.21 10.42
C MET A 277 0.46 22.91 10.79
N PHE A 278 -0.68 22.32 10.43
CA PHE A 278 -1.98 22.87 10.81
C PHE A 278 -2.21 22.81 12.32
N TYR A 279 -1.82 21.72 12.97
CA TYR A 279 -1.89 21.57 14.43
C TYR A 279 -1.11 22.67 15.15
N LEU A 280 0.16 22.89 14.76
CA LEU A 280 0.98 23.96 15.31
C LEU A 280 0.40 25.33 15.03
N LYS A 281 -0.10 25.59 13.82
CA LYS A 281 -0.67 26.89 13.45
C LYS A 281 -1.94 27.22 14.24
N ILE A 282 -2.82 26.24 14.48
CA ILE A 282 -4.09 26.44 15.17
C ILE A 282 -3.89 26.54 16.68
N PHE A 283 -3.07 25.67 17.26
CA PHE A 283 -2.91 25.54 18.71
C PHE A 283 -1.66 26.21 19.25
N TRP A 284 -0.94 27.01 18.45
CA TRP A 284 0.35 27.61 18.80
C TRP A 284 0.39 28.14 20.23
N ASN A 285 -0.53 29.04 20.60
CA ASN A 285 -0.52 29.68 21.92
C ASN A 285 -0.99 28.79 23.08
N LYS A 286 -1.62 27.65 22.79
CA LYS A 286 -2.16 26.72 23.80
C LYS A 286 -1.22 25.56 24.12
N LEU A 287 -0.24 25.28 23.24
CA LEU A 287 0.67 24.14 23.40
C LEU A 287 1.84 24.47 24.34
N PRO A 288 2.28 23.53 25.18
CA PRO A 288 3.52 23.67 25.94
C PRO A 288 4.75 23.62 25.01
N MET A 289 5.89 24.17 25.45
CA MET A 289 7.08 24.31 24.59
C MET A 289 7.65 22.98 24.06
N TYR A 290 7.56 21.90 24.85
CA TYR A 290 8.07 20.59 24.43
C TYR A 290 7.27 19.98 23.27
N GLU A 291 5.94 20.14 23.25
CA GLU A 291 5.10 19.69 22.13
C GLU A 291 5.40 20.48 20.87
N ARG A 292 5.57 21.80 21.00
CA ARG A 292 5.92 22.66 19.86
C ARG A 292 7.26 22.26 19.26
N ALA A 293 8.28 22.08 20.10
CA ALA A 293 9.61 21.67 19.68
C ALA A 293 9.59 20.27 19.06
N GLY A 294 8.86 19.32 19.66
CA GLY A 294 8.70 17.96 19.15
C GLY A 294 8.03 17.91 17.78
N SER A 295 6.88 18.58 17.61
CA SER A 295 6.20 18.64 16.30
C SER A 295 7.06 19.35 15.24
N MET A 296 7.77 20.42 15.60
CA MET A 296 8.68 21.11 14.68
C MET A 296 9.84 20.21 14.24
N LEU A 297 10.43 19.46 15.19
CA LEU A 297 11.48 18.49 14.90
C LEU A 297 10.97 17.40 13.94
N ILE A 298 9.80 16.83 14.20
CA ILE A 298 9.19 15.81 13.34
C ILE A 298 8.98 16.37 11.92
N ILE A 299 8.43 17.58 11.79
CA ILE A 299 8.23 18.22 10.47
C ILE A 299 9.57 18.34 9.74
N VAL A 300 10.61 18.85 10.40
CA VAL A 300 11.93 19.05 9.77
C VAL A 300 12.52 17.70 9.34
N VAL A 301 12.54 16.71 10.24
CA VAL A 301 13.09 15.38 9.96
C VAL A 301 12.34 14.70 8.82
N CYS A 302 11.01 14.61 8.90
CA CYS A 302 10.20 13.98 7.84
C CYS A 302 10.32 14.72 6.51
N THR A 303 10.46 16.04 6.51
CA THR A 303 10.67 16.80 5.26
C THR A 303 12.03 16.50 4.65
N VAL A 304 13.11 16.51 5.44
CA VAL A 304 14.46 16.20 4.95
C VAL A 304 14.54 14.77 4.41
N LEU A 305 14.03 13.80 5.18
CA LEU A 305 13.98 12.40 4.79
C LEU A 305 13.12 12.18 3.54
N GLY A 306 11.91 12.74 3.53
CA GLY A 306 10.99 12.66 2.40
C GLY A 306 11.59 13.23 1.12
N VAL A 307 12.23 14.40 1.19
CA VAL A 307 12.91 15.00 0.03
C VAL A 307 14.07 14.14 -0.45
N TYR A 308 14.90 13.62 0.46
CA TYR A 308 16.03 12.76 0.11
C TYR A 308 15.57 11.49 -0.62
N VAL A 309 14.64 10.75 -0.03
CA VAL A 309 14.13 9.48 -0.60
C VAL A 309 13.36 9.76 -1.89
N MET A 310 12.56 10.82 -1.96
CA MET A 310 11.85 11.22 -3.18
C MET A 310 12.82 11.50 -4.33
N ILE A 311 13.92 12.21 -4.08
CA ILE A 311 14.92 12.48 -5.12
C ILE A 311 15.60 11.18 -5.57
N TYR A 312 15.97 10.31 -4.63
CA TYR A 312 16.64 9.06 -4.95
C TYR A 312 15.72 8.09 -5.72
N ALA A 313 14.55 7.78 -5.16
CA ALA A 313 13.56 6.93 -5.82
C ALA A 313 13.11 7.53 -7.16
N GLY A 314 12.95 8.85 -7.23
CA GLY A 314 12.64 9.55 -8.49
C GLY A 314 13.73 9.41 -9.55
N LYS A 315 15.01 9.46 -9.16
CA LYS A 315 16.12 9.18 -10.09
C LYS A 315 16.03 7.77 -10.62
N ASN A 316 15.87 6.76 -9.77
CA ASN A 316 15.73 5.36 -10.23
C ASN A 316 14.48 5.15 -11.10
N LEU A 317 13.40 5.84 -10.76
CA LEU A 317 12.13 5.78 -11.49
C LEU A 317 12.24 6.31 -12.93
N PHE A 318 13.06 7.33 -13.18
CA PHE A 318 13.19 7.93 -14.53
C PHE A 318 14.51 7.65 -15.24
N ASN A 319 15.58 7.36 -14.52
CA ASN A 319 16.92 7.05 -15.01
C ASN A 319 17.59 6.00 -14.10
N PRO A 320 17.24 4.71 -14.24
CA PRO A 320 17.65 3.67 -13.32
C PRO A 320 19.17 3.45 -13.38
N ASP A 321 19.79 3.30 -12.22
CA ASP A 321 21.20 2.92 -12.11
C ASP A 321 21.39 1.48 -12.64
N SER A 322 22.45 1.25 -13.41
CA SER A 322 22.70 -0.03 -14.10
C SER A 322 23.26 -1.12 -13.18
N SER A 323 22.83 -1.19 -11.92
CA SER A 323 23.33 -2.19 -10.98
C SER A 323 22.85 -3.58 -11.41
N SER A 324 23.79 -4.49 -11.67
CA SER A 324 23.50 -5.87 -12.12
C SER A 324 23.28 -6.87 -10.99
N ALA A 325 23.28 -6.41 -9.73
CA ALA A 325 23.16 -7.28 -8.55
C ALA A 325 21.71 -7.67 -8.29
N THR A 326 21.45 -8.97 -8.11
CA THR A 326 20.14 -9.51 -7.72
C THR A 326 19.76 -9.08 -6.30
N PHE A 327 20.75 -9.02 -5.40
CA PHE A 327 20.59 -8.66 -3.98
C PHE A 327 21.48 -7.46 -3.62
N PRO A 328 21.10 -6.23 -4.01
CA PRO A 328 21.97 -5.05 -3.93
C PRO A 328 22.31 -4.61 -2.50
N TYR A 329 21.61 -5.13 -1.48
CA TYR A 329 21.79 -4.76 -0.08
C TYR A 329 22.61 -5.77 0.73
N CYS A 330 23.07 -6.84 0.09
CA CYS A 330 23.98 -7.82 0.66
C CYS A 330 25.44 -7.47 0.38
N SER A 331 26.36 -8.06 1.15
CA SER A 331 27.80 -8.05 0.84
C SER A 331 28.07 -8.75 -0.49
N GLU A 332 29.16 -8.37 -1.17
CA GLU A 332 29.49 -8.82 -2.55
C GLU A 332 29.37 -10.34 -2.77
N GLU A 333 29.72 -11.15 -1.77
CA GLU A 333 29.58 -12.62 -1.80
C GLU A 333 28.14 -13.11 -2.02
N PHE A 334 27.14 -12.37 -1.52
CA PHE A 334 25.72 -12.75 -1.53
C PHE A 334 24.88 -11.92 -2.52
N GLN A 335 25.51 -11.13 -3.41
CA GLN A 335 24.79 -10.22 -4.31
C GLN A 335 24.20 -10.89 -5.56
N SER A 336 24.78 -12.00 -6.02
CA SER A 336 24.45 -12.60 -7.31
C SER A 336 23.63 -13.89 -7.17
N GLU A 337 24.06 -14.79 -6.29
CA GLU A 337 23.51 -16.13 -6.11
C GLU A 337 22.77 -16.25 -4.76
N PRO A 338 21.73 -17.08 -4.66
CA PRO A 338 21.07 -17.35 -3.40
C PRO A 338 22.03 -18.00 -2.40
N TYR A 339 22.00 -17.57 -1.14
CA TYR A 339 22.90 -18.11 -0.09
C TYR A 339 22.56 -19.56 0.28
N TYR A 340 21.33 -19.98 -0.03
CA TYR A 340 20.83 -21.33 0.21
C TYR A 340 19.95 -21.76 -0.95
N VAL A 341 20.21 -22.96 -1.48
CA VAL A 341 19.42 -23.56 -2.55
C VAL A 341 18.85 -24.88 -2.03
N ARG A 342 17.54 -25.01 -2.05
CA ARG A 342 16.89 -26.25 -1.65
C ARG A 342 16.75 -27.19 -2.85
N ASN A 343 17.46 -28.30 -2.81
CA ASN A 343 17.31 -29.36 -3.80
C ASN A 343 16.04 -30.18 -3.50
N SER A 344 15.01 -30.03 -4.32
CA SER A 344 13.71 -30.72 -4.20
C SER A 344 13.77 -32.22 -4.47
N THR A 345 14.92 -32.77 -4.88
CA THR A 345 15.16 -34.21 -5.06
C THR A 345 15.25 -35.01 -3.76
N SER A 346 15.32 -34.37 -2.59
CA SER A 346 15.42 -35.06 -1.29
C SER A 346 14.09 -35.18 -0.54
N SER A 347 12.96 -34.91 -1.19
CA SER A 347 11.62 -35.05 -0.59
C SER A 347 10.71 -35.87 -1.51
N ALA A 348 11.05 -37.16 -1.66
CA ALA A 348 10.16 -38.19 -2.18
C ALA A 348 9.77 -39.15 -1.06
#